data_AF-A0A5J5PEF4-F1
#
_entry.id   AF-A0A5J5PEF4-F1
#
_cell.length_a   1.000
_cell.length_b   1.000
_cell.length_c   1.000
_cell.angle_alpha   90.00
_cell.angle_beta   90.00
_cell.angle_gamma   90.00
#
_symmetry.space_group_name_H-M   'P 1'
#
loop_
_entity.id
_entity.type
_entity.pdbx_description
1 polymer ?
#
loop_
_entity_poly.entity_id
_entity_poly.type
_entity_poly.pdbx_seq_one_letter_code
_entity_poly.pdbx_strand_id
1 'polypeptide(L)' 'MVYTFSFFMDIKIICWNCQGAASSKFSAILQNILRYHKLDILVSPEMRISGKKVDEVIRRTKFDCSFRVEAKGFSRMRI' A
#
# COMPACT_ATOMS: atom_id res chain seq x y z
N MET A 1 -1.63 -44.81 -1.76
CA MET A 1 -2.21 -43.69 -2.54
C MET A 1 -1.79 -42.40 -1.85
N VAL A 2 -0.69 -41.81 -2.29
CA VAL A 2 -0.14 -40.59 -1.68
C VAL A 2 -0.69 -39.42 -2.49
N TYR A 3 -1.59 -38.64 -1.90
CA TYR A 3 -2.08 -37.42 -2.53
C TYR A 3 -1.12 -36.28 -2.16
N THR A 4 -0.24 -35.90 -3.07
CA THR A 4 0.47 -34.62 -2.98
C THR A 4 -0.51 -33.51 -3.36
N PHE A 5 -1.12 -32.87 -2.36
CA PHE A 5 -1.92 -31.67 -2.55
C PHE A 5 -0.97 -30.47 -2.66
N SER A 6 -0.75 -29.96 -3.88
CA SER A 6 0.05 -28.76 -4.09
C SER A 6 -0.86 -27.54 -3.95
N PHE A 7 -0.62 -26.72 -2.94
CA PHE A 7 -1.34 -25.46 -2.74
C PHE A 7 -0.57 -24.35 -3.46
N PHE A 8 -1.02 -23.95 -4.65
CA PHE A 8 -0.52 -22.74 -5.31
C PHE A 8 -1.14 -21.53 -4.59
N MET A 9 -0.35 -20.82 -3.77
CA MET A 9 -0.74 -19.52 -3.25
C MET A 9 -0.27 -18.44 -4.22
N ASP A 10 -1.22 -17.83 -4.94
CA ASP A 10 -0.95 -16.66 -5.77
C ASP A 10 -0.79 -15.43 -4.89
N ILE A 11 0.40 -14.83 -4.89
CA ILE A 11 0.68 -13.58 -4.20
C ILE A 11 0.14 -12.41 -5.03
N LYS A 12 -0.75 -11.61 -4.44
CA LYS A 12 -1.34 -10.43 -5.09
C LYS A 12 -0.69 -9.16 -4.60
N ILE A 13 -0.01 -8.50 -5.54
CA ILE A 13 0.76 -7.29 -5.31
C ILE A 13 0.15 -6.15 -6.12
N ILE A 14 -0.05 -4.99 -5.49
CA ILE A 14 -0.31 -3.74 -6.19
C ILE A 14 0.81 -2.75 -5.88
N CYS A 15 1.36 -2.15 -6.94
CA CYS A 15 2.19 -0.96 -6.84
C CYS A 15 1.39 0.25 -7.33
N TRP A 16 1.17 1.22 -6.45
CA TRP A 16 0.33 2.38 -6.71
C TRP A 16 1.01 3.67 -6.26
N ASN A 17 1.52 4.44 -7.22
CA ASN A 17 1.91 5.83 -6.99
C ASN A 17 0.63 6.66 -6.76
N CYS A 18 0.33 6.95 -5.50
CA CYS A 18 -0.92 7.62 -5.15
C CYS A 18 -0.75 9.14 -5.08
N GLN A 19 -0.99 9.81 -6.22
CA GLN A 19 -1.13 11.26 -6.28
C GLN A 19 -2.49 11.68 -5.71
N GLY A 20 -2.61 11.65 -4.38
CA GLY A 20 -3.88 11.88 -3.71
C GLY A 20 -3.99 11.32 -2.30
N ALA A 21 -2.93 10.71 -1.77
CA ALA A 21 -2.93 10.10 -0.44
C ALA A 21 -3.31 11.05 0.71
N ALA A 22 -3.17 12.37 0.51
CA ALA A 22 -3.60 13.40 1.45
C ALA A 22 -5.11 13.71 1.41
N SER A 23 -5.84 13.22 0.40
CA SER A 23 -7.27 13.50 0.21
C SER A 23 -8.12 12.73 1.21
N SER A 24 -9.22 13.33 1.67
CA SER A 24 -10.21 12.65 2.52
C SER A 24 -10.81 11.40 1.85
N LYS A 25 -10.91 11.40 0.51
CA LYS A 25 -11.44 10.28 -0.27
C LYS A 25 -10.47 9.11 -0.39
N PHE A 26 -9.17 9.34 -0.20
CA PHE A 26 -8.14 8.32 -0.38
C PHE A 26 -8.41 7.08 0.46
N SER A 27 -8.80 7.29 1.73
CA SER A 27 -9.07 6.18 2.64
C SER A 27 -10.18 5.26 2.14
N ALA A 28 -11.26 5.81 1.59
CA ALA A 28 -12.36 5.01 1.07
C ALA A 28 -11.93 4.19 -0.16
N ILE A 29 -11.16 4.83 -1.06
CA ILE A 29 -10.63 4.17 -2.27
C ILE A 29 -9.69 3.02 -1.87
N LEU A 30 -8.77 3.28 -0.94
CA LEU A 30 -7.82 2.29 -0.44
C LEU A 30 -8.55 1.08 0.20
N GLN A 31 -9.57 1.32 1.03
CA GLN A 31 -10.35 0.24 1.63
C GLN A 31 -11.08 -0.61 0.57
N ASN A 32 -11.62 0.03 -0.47
CA ASN A 32 -12.24 -0.69 -1.57
C ASN A 32 -11.22 -1.59 -2.28
N ILE A 33 -10.04 -1.06 -2.62
CA ILE A 33 -8.97 -1.85 -3.27
C ILE A 33 -8.59 -3.06 -2.41
N LEU A 34 -8.35 -2.85 -1.12
CA LEU A 34 -7.98 -3.92 -0.18
C LEU A 34 -9.08 -4.98 -0.09
N ARG A 35 -10.35 -4.57 -0.03
CA ARG A 35 -11.50 -5.47 0.08
C ARG A 35 -11.75 -6.26 -1.20
N TYR A 36 -11.69 -5.62 -2.36
CA TYR A 36 -12.02 -6.25 -3.64
C TYR A 36 -10.90 -7.18 -4.12
N HIS A 37 -9.64 -6.76 -3.99
CA HIS A 37 -8.51 -7.52 -4.51
C HIS A 37 -7.90 -8.50 -3.50
N LYS A 38 -8.17 -8.32 -2.19
CA LYS A 38 -7.57 -9.12 -1.10
C LYS A 38 -6.05 -9.21 -1.27
N LEU A 39 -5.39 -8.06 -1.26
CA LEU A 39 -3.95 -7.95 -1.53
C LEU A 39 -3.13 -8.59 -0.42
N ASP A 40 -1.98 -9.14 -0.80
CA ASP A 40 -0.95 -9.60 0.13
C ASP A 40 0.09 -8.50 0.34
N ILE A 41 0.37 -7.70 -0.71
CA ILE A 41 1.37 -6.63 -0.67
C ILE A 41 0.81 -5.37 -1.36
N LEU A 42 0.91 -4.23 -0.67
CA LEU A 42 0.67 -2.91 -1.24
C LEU A 42 1.97 -2.09 -1.20
N VAL A 43 2.41 -1.64 -2.37
CA VAL A 43 3.55 -0.74 -2.51
C VAL A 43 3.04 0.63 -2.93
N SER A 44 3.37 1.66 -2.16
CA SER A 44 3.00 3.05 -2.49
C SER A 44 4.23 3.95 -2.54
N PRO A 45 4.91 4.01 -3.69
CA PRO A 45 6.06 4.89 -3.86
C PRO A 45 5.62 6.36 -3.94
N GLU A 46 6.54 7.27 -3.61
CA GLU A 46 6.40 8.72 -3.86
C GLU A 46 5.17 9.40 -3.25
N MET A 47 4.61 8.83 -2.18
CA MET A 47 3.54 9.50 -1.45
C MET A 47 4.01 10.88 -1.00
N ARG A 48 3.29 11.93 -1.44
CA ARG A 48 3.49 13.32 -0.99
C ARG A 48 2.89 13.55 0.41
N ILE A 49 2.97 12.54 1.27
CA ILE A 49 2.60 12.58 2.67
C ILE A 49 3.74 11.93 3.47
N SER A 50 3.99 12.43 4.66
CA SER A 50 5.07 11.95 5.53
C SER A 50 4.65 11.93 7.00
N GLY A 51 5.41 11.21 7.82
CA GLY A 51 5.23 11.17 9.26
C GLY A 51 3.85 10.64 9.67
N LYS A 52 3.18 11.33 10.60
CA LYS A 52 1.91 10.87 11.22
C LYS A 52 0.80 10.54 10.21
N LYS A 53 0.77 11.21 9.05
CA LYS A 53 -0.23 10.93 8.01
C LYS A 53 0.00 9.56 7.37
N VAL A 54 1.26 9.16 7.16
CA VAL A 54 1.59 7.83 6.65
C VAL A 54 1.24 6.77 7.68
N ASP A 55 1.53 7.03 8.96
CA ASP A 55 1.19 6.11 10.06
C ASP A 55 -0.32 5.88 10.15
N GLU A 56 -1.12 6.93 9.94
CA GLU A 56 -2.57 6.81 9.87
C GLU A 56 -3.04 5.97 8.68
N VAL A 57 -2.43 6.14 7.51
CA VAL A 57 -2.73 5.32 6.33
C VAL A 57 -2.38 3.85 6.59
N ILE A 58 -1.17 3.55 7.08
CA ILE A 58 -0.72 2.20 7.40
C ILE A 58 -1.69 1.54 8.37
N ARG A 59 -2.05 2.20 9.47
CA ARG A 59 -2.99 1.67 10.46
C ARG A 59 -4.35 1.30 9.87
N ARG A 60 -4.79 2.01 8.83
CA ARG A 60 -6.07 1.72 8.15
C ARG A 60 -6.00 0.51 7.24
N THR A 61 -4.82 0.15 6.72
CA THR A 61 -4.67 -1.00 5.81
C THR A 61 -4.90 -2.36 6.48
N LYS A 62 -4.68 -2.46 7.80
CA LYS A 62 -4.73 -3.71 8.57
C LYS A 62 -3.78 -4.81 8.06
N PHE A 63 -2.72 -4.47 7.34
CA PHE A 63 -1.62 -5.40 7.10
C PHE A 63 -0.88 -5.69 8.41
N ASP A 64 -0.43 -6.94 8.58
CA ASP A 64 0.32 -7.36 9.76
C ASP A 64 1.70 -6.69 9.85
N CYS A 65 2.28 -6.40 8.69
CA CYS A 65 3.61 -5.83 8.56
C CYS A 65 3.54 -4.52 7.74
N SER A 66 4.40 -3.57 8.08
CA SER A 66 4.58 -2.36 7.30
C SER A 66 6.06 -1.96 7.25
N PHE A 67 6.48 -1.39 6.13
CA PHE A 67 7.82 -0.86 5.95
C PHE A 67 7.70 0.55 5.38
N ARG A 68 8.25 1.53 6.11
CA ARG A 68 8.20 2.95 5.74
C ARG A 68 9.61 3.45 5.46
N VAL A 69 9.81 4.00 4.28
CA VAL A 69 11.03 4.74 3.91
C VAL A 69 10.61 6.16 3.55
N GLU A 70 11.04 7.12 4.36
CA GLU A 70 10.83 8.54 4.07
C GLU A 70 11.93 9.02 3.12
N ALA A 71 11.55 9.69 2.04
CA ALA A 71 12.51 10.29 1.13
C ALA A 71 13.32 11.37 1.86
N LYS A 72 14.66 11.24 1.83
CA LYS A 72 15.58 12.26 2.34
C LYS A 72 15.97 13.19 1.20
N GLY A 73 15.45 14.42 1.23
CA GLY A 73 15.66 15.43 0.19
C GLY A 73 14.72 15.22 -0.99
N PHE A 74 13.81 16.17 -1.19
CA PHE A 74 12.98 16.20 -2.40
C PHE A 74 13.77 16.92 -3.49
N SER A 75 13.90 16.33 -4.67
CA SER A 75 14.26 17.13 -5.84
C SER A 75 13.09 18.08 -6.08
N ARG A 76 13.31 19.39 -5.86
CA ARG A 76 12.39 20.41 -6.35
C ARG A 76 12.50 20.40 -7.87
N MET A 77 11.90 19.44 -8.54
CA MET A 77 11.67 19.54 -9.97
C MET A 77 10.55 20.57 -10.14
N ARG A 78 10.97 21.83 -10.33
CA ARG A 78 10.10 22.88 -10.88
C ARG A 78 9.69 22.40 -12.27
N ILE A 79 8.40 22.13 -12.43
CA ILE A 79 7.74 22.17 -13.73
C ILE A 79 7.22 23.59 -13.90
#